data_AF-A0A2D1U6L4-F1
#
_entry.id   AF-A0A2D1U6L4-F1
#
_cell.length_a   1.000
_cell.length_b   1.000
_cell.length_c   1.000
_cell.angle_alpha   90.00
_cell.angle_beta   90.00
_cell.angle_gamma   90.00
#
_symmetry.space_group_name_H-M   'P 1'
#
loop_
_entity.id
_entity.type
_entity.pdbx_description
1 polymer ?
#
loop_
_entity_poly.entity_id
_entity_poly.type
_entity_poly.pdbx_seq_one_letter_code
_entity_poly.pdbx_strand_id
1 'polypeptide(L)'
;MQLLHQVKYLIKKEVLLEWRSKYALNGVLLYVVSTVFVCFLSFVSIAPITWNALFWIIMLFASINAVSKGFLHESKGQQLYIYTIASPLALIISKTIYNVLLMILLTLIALFFYMMVFDYVPQDIGLYIIATILGSLSFSTIFTMISAIASKAGNGGMLMAILSFPVIIPVLIVLIKLTKNAIDGLDRSVSLDEIGLLLIINALVAAVTLLLFPYLWRD
;
A
#
# COMPACT_ATOMS: atom_id res chain seq x y z
N MET A 1 -27.72 7.54 -3.47
CA MET A 1 -26.98 8.80 -3.24
C MET A 1 -26.37 8.95 -1.84
N GLN A 2 -26.76 8.13 -0.83
CA GLN A 2 -26.16 8.19 0.53
C GLN A 2 -24.73 7.62 0.63
N LEU A 3 -24.38 6.57 -0.13
CA LEU A 3 -23.08 5.90 -0.01
C LEU A 3 -21.90 6.78 -0.42
N LEU A 4 -21.98 7.48 -1.56
CA LEU A 4 -20.94 8.41 -2.02
C LEU A 4 -20.70 9.55 -1.01
N HIS A 5 -21.77 10.07 -0.39
CA HIS A 5 -21.65 11.08 0.66
C HIS A 5 -20.96 10.49 1.89
N GLN A 6 -21.37 9.31 2.36
CA GLN A 6 -20.71 8.61 3.47
C GLN A 6 -19.23 8.39 3.20
N VAL A 7 -18.87 7.86 2.03
CA VAL A 7 -17.47 7.64 1.61
C VAL A 7 -16.68 8.94 1.67
N LYS A 8 -17.22 10.04 1.12
CA LYS A 8 -16.54 11.35 1.14
C LYS A 8 -16.30 11.85 2.57
N TYR A 9 -17.28 11.74 3.46
CA TYR A 9 -17.13 12.16 4.86
C TYR A 9 -16.14 11.28 5.62
N LEU A 10 -16.17 9.97 5.38
CA LEU A 10 -15.26 9.02 6.02
C LEU A 10 -13.81 9.23 5.54
N ILE A 11 -13.57 9.46 4.25
CA ILE A 11 -12.24 9.83 3.74
C ILE A 11 -11.75 11.11 4.42
N LYS A 12 -12.61 12.14 4.53
CA LYS A 12 -12.25 13.39 5.21
C LYS A 12 -11.89 13.15 6.68
N LYS A 13 -12.62 12.26 7.36
CA LYS A 13 -12.36 11.84 8.74
C LYS A 13 -10.99 11.14 8.85
N GLU A 14 -10.67 10.20 7.97
CA GLU A 14 -9.35 9.53 7.96
C GLU A 14 -8.21 10.54 7.77
N VAL A 15 -8.31 11.42 6.77
CA VAL A 15 -7.29 12.46 6.53
C VAL A 15 -7.11 13.40 7.73
N LEU A 16 -8.21 13.80 8.37
CA LEU A 16 -8.16 14.64 9.58
C LEU A 16 -7.50 13.94 10.76
N LEU A 17 -7.76 12.65 10.94
CA LEU A 17 -7.16 11.86 12.02
C LEU A 17 -5.65 11.71 11.80
N GLU A 18 -5.21 11.42 10.58
CA GLU A 18 -3.80 11.31 10.25
C GLU A 18 -3.07 12.65 10.46
N TRP A 19 -3.65 13.75 9.98
CA TRP A 19 -3.06 15.07 10.13
C TRP A 19 -2.92 15.50 11.60
N ARG A 20 -3.88 15.10 12.45
CA ARG A 20 -3.81 15.33 13.90
C ARG A 20 -2.81 14.40 14.57
N SER A 21 -2.67 13.16 14.09
CA SER A 21 -1.72 12.16 14.56
C SER A 21 -0.37 12.29 13.85
N LYS A 22 0.27 13.46 13.95
CA LYS A 22 1.53 13.82 13.25
C LYS A 22 2.65 12.77 13.37
N TYR A 23 2.62 11.91 14.39
CA TYR A 23 3.64 10.90 14.62
C TYR A 23 3.57 9.70 13.67
N ALA A 24 2.39 9.33 13.16
CA ALA A 24 2.24 8.12 12.35
C ALA A 24 2.85 8.29 10.96
N LEU A 25 2.38 9.29 10.20
CA LEU A 25 2.92 9.61 8.87
C LEU A 25 4.39 10.04 8.92
N ASN A 26 4.78 10.91 9.87
CA ASN A 26 6.18 11.33 9.99
C ASN A 26 7.10 10.15 10.34
N GLY A 27 6.63 9.19 11.14
CA GLY A 27 7.38 7.98 11.46
C GLY A 27 7.64 7.12 10.23
N VAL A 28 6.65 6.96 9.34
CA VAL A 28 6.81 6.19 8.09
C VAL A 28 7.74 6.91 7.11
N LEU A 29 7.59 8.23 6.95
CA LEU A 29 8.49 9.02 6.11
C LEU A 29 9.93 8.95 6.62
N LEU A 30 10.14 9.14 7.92
CA LEU A 30 11.44 9.02 8.55
C LEU A 30 12.02 7.62 8.35
N TYR A 31 11.20 6.58 8.49
CA TYR A 31 11.61 5.19 8.22
C TYR A 31 12.10 5.02 6.77
N VAL A 32 11.33 5.47 5.78
CA VAL A 32 11.70 5.36 4.36
C VAL A 32 13.00 6.10 4.09
N VAL A 33 13.09 7.38 4.48
CA VAL A 33 14.28 8.21 4.25
C VAL A 33 15.51 7.62 4.92
N SER A 34 15.38 7.20 6.18
CA SER A 34 16.50 6.59 6.93
C SER A 34 16.93 5.28 6.30
N THR A 35 16.00 4.44 5.87
CA THR A 35 16.33 3.15 5.24
C THR A 35 17.02 3.34 3.90
N VAL A 36 16.53 4.26 3.07
CA VAL A 36 17.19 4.64 1.80
C VAL A 36 18.62 5.12 2.07
N PHE A 37 18.80 6.00 3.05
CA PHE A 37 20.11 6.55 3.40
C PHE A 37 21.08 5.47 3.92
N VAL A 38 20.61 4.57 4.79
CA VAL A 38 21.41 3.44 5.27
C VAL A 38 21.80 2.50 4.13
N CYS A 39 20.88 2.21 3.21
CA CYS A 39 21.20 1.42 2.02
C CYS A 39 22.27 2.12 1.17
N PHE A 40 22.16 3.44 0.97
CA PHE A 40 23.15 4.21 0.21
C PHE A 40 24.54 4.14 0.84
N LEU A 41 24.65 4.34 2.16
CA LEU A 41 25.93 4.22 2.87
C LEU A 41 26.52 2.80 2.82
N SER A 42 25.66 1.78 2.74
CA SER A 42 26.07 0.37 2.74
C SER A 42 26.58 -0.09 1.38
N PHE A 43 26.07 0.48 0.29
CA PHE A 43 26.42 0.08 -1.07
C PHE A 43 27.09 1.22 -1.82
N VAL A 44 28.42 1.15 -1.96
CA VAL A 44 29.22 2.16 -2.71
C VAL A 44 28.86 2.21 -4.20
N SER A 45 28.43 1.08 -4.77
CA SER A 45 27.85 1.00 -6.11
C SER A 45 26.80 -0.12 -6.14
N ILE A 46 25.69 0.10 -6.84
CA ILE A 46 24.57 -0.86 -6.90
C ILE A 46 24.29 -1.22 -8.35
N ALA A 47 24.20 -2.51 -8.65
CA ALA A 47 23.71 -3.00 -9.93
C ALA A 47 22.21 -2.66 -10.10
N PRO A 48 21.73 -2.29 -11.31
CA PRO A 48 20.34 -1.85 -11.53
C PRO A 48 19.28 -2.82 -10.99
N ILE A 49 19.51 -4.12 -11.08
CA ILE A 49 18.60 -5.14 -10.56
C ILE A 49 18.50 -5.13 -9.03
N THR A 50 19.61 -4.86 -8.34
CA THR A 50 19.66 -4.75 -6.88
C THR A 50 19.00 -3.44 -6.43
N TRP A 51 19.20 -2.35 -7.17
CA TRP A 51 18.53 -1.07 -6.93
C TRP A 51 17.00 -1.25 -6.99
N ASN A 52 16.52 -1.97 -8.01
CA ASN A 52 15.11 -2.30 -8.17
C ASN A 52 14.54 -3.13 -7.01
N ALA A 53 15.24 -4.20 -6.65
CA ALA A 53 14.80 -5.09 -5.58
C ALA A 53 14.77 -4.37 -4.22
N LEU A 54 15.79 -3.55 -3.93
CA LEU A 54 15.86 -2.78 -2.68
C LEU A 54 14.70 -1.79 -2.56
N PHE A 55 14.36 -1.08 -3.63
CA PHE A 55 13.21 -0.17 -3.61
C PHE A 55 11.92 -0.87 -3.15
N TRP A 56 11.61 -2.02 -3.74
CA TRP A 56 10.39 -2.76 -3.39
C TRP A 56 10.44 -3.41 -2.01
N ILE A 57 11.62 -3.80 -1.51
CA ILE A 57 11.80 -4.26 -0.13
C ILE A 57 11.52 -3.12 0.85
N ILE A 58 12.08 -1.94 0.61
CA ILE A 58 11.82 -0.75 1.45
C ILE A 58 10.33 -0.43 1.45
N MET A 59 9.69 -0.45 0.27
CA MET A 59 8.27 -0.16 0.15
C MET A 59 7.37 -1.22 0.79
N LEU A 60 7.75 -2.50 0.77
CA LEU A 60 7.02 -3.57 1.47
C LEU A 60 6.92 -3.23 2.96
N PHE A 61 8.04 -3.00 3.63
CA PHE A 61 8.04 -2.73 5.07
C PHE A 61 7.44 -1.36 5.41
N ALA A 62 7.65 -0.35 4.57
CA ALA A 62 7.01 0.95 4.74
C ALA A 62 5.48 0.84 4.66
N SER A 63 4.96 0.09 3.70
CA SER A 63 3.51 -0.11 3.50
C SER A 63 2.86 -0.88 4.64
N ILE A 64 3.53 -1.90 5.20
CA ILE A 64 3.07 -2.59 6.40
C ILE A 64 2.92 -1.57 7.54
N ASN A 65 3.93 -0.72 7.77
CA ASN A 65 3.89 0.27 8.85
C ASN A 65 2.85 1.38 8.64
N ALA A 66 2.59 1.76 7.38
CA ALA A 66 1.60 2.78 7.04
C ALA A 66 0.16 2.27 7.13
N VAL A 67 -0.12 1.09 6.55
CA VAL A 67 -1.49 0.61 6.31
C VAL A 67 -2.01 -0.30 7.42
N SER A 68 -1.14 -1.04 8.12
CA SER A 68 -1.53 -1.96 9.20
C SER A 68 -2.31 -1.32 10.33
N LYS A 69 -2.06 -0.03 10.56
CA LYS A 69 -2.58 0.68 11.72
C LYS A 69 -4.08 0.97 11.60
N GLY A 70 -4.63 0.93 10.39
CA GLY A 70 -6.00 1.36 10.10
C GLY A 70 -7.05 0.67 10.97
N PHE A 71 -7.27 -0.64 10.83
CA PHE A 71 -8.33 -1.33 11.58
C PHE A 71 -7.86 -1.87 12.94
N LEU A 72 -6.56 -2.12 13.09
CA LEU A 72 -5.99 -2.68 14.33
C LEU A 72 -5.95 -1.66 15.48
N HIS A 73 -5.87 -0.35 15.20
CA HIS A 73 -5.88 0.70 16.24
C HIS A 73 -7.26 1.30 16.53
N GLU A 74 -8.30 0.93 15.78
CA GLU A 74 -9.65 1.39 16.09
C GLU A 74 -10.20 0.68 17.33
N SER A 75 -10.62 1.45 18.33
CA SER A 75 -11.25 0.88 19.53
C SER A 75 -12.58 0.21 19.19
N LYS A 76 -12.95 -0.84 19.94
CA LYS A 76 -14.25 -1.51 19.79
C LYS A 76 -15.44 -0.52 19.85
N GLY A 77 -15.38 0.46 20.76
CA GLY A 77 -16.43 1.48 20.89
C GLY A 77 -16.55 2.38 19.65
N GLN A 78 -15.43 2.73 19.03
CA GLN A 78 -15.42 3.51 17.78
C GLN A 78 -16.01 2.70 16.62
N GLN A 79 -15.69 1.41 16.50
CA GLN A 79 -16.26 0.54 15.48
C GLN A 79 -17.78 0.40 15.65
N LEU A 80 -18.26 0.19 16.89
CA LEU A 80 -19.69 0.13 17.21
C LEU A 80 -20.41 1.44 16.88
N TYR A 81 -19.81 2.60 17.22
CA TYR A 81 -20.38 3.90 16.86
C TYR A 81 -20.49 4.07 15.34
N ILE A 82 -19.43 3.76 14.59
CA ILE A 82 -19.42 3.85 13.11
C ILE A 82 -20.48 2.93 12.50
N TYR A 83 -20.69 1.74 13.07
CA TYR A 83 -21.72 0.81 12.62
C TYR A 83 -23.14 1.41 12.68
N THR A 84 -23.41 2.34 13.61
CA THR A 84 -24.72 2.99 13.72
C THR A 84 -24.95 4.11 12.70
N ILE A 85 -23.88 4.69 12.15
CA ILE A 85 -23.95 5.91 11.32
C ILE A 85 -23.52 5.71 9.86
N ALA A 86 -22.86 4.60 9.53
CA ALA A 86 -22.33 4.35 8.19
C ALA A 86 -22.50 2.88 7.77
N SER A 87 -22.67 2.66 6.46
CA SER A 87 -22.69 1.31 5.91
C SER A 87 -21.29 0.68 5.91
N PRO A 88 -21.17 -0.65 6.09
CA PRO A 88 -19.87 -1.34 6.07
C PRO A 88 -19.15 -1.15 4.72
N LEU A 89 -19.90 -1.13 3.62
CA LEU A 89 -19.35 -0.85 2.29
C LEU A 89 -18.76 0.56 2.19
N ALA A 90 -19.45 1.60 2.72
CA ALA A 90 -18.90 2.95 2.70
C ALA A 90 -17.60 3.04 3.53
N LEU A 91 -17.54 2.33 4.66
CA LEU A 91 -16.36 2.30 5.51
C LEU A 91 -15.16 1.69 4.81
N ILE A 92 -15.29 0.46 4.29
CA ILE A 92 -14.15 -0.21 3.65
C ILE A 92 -13.69 0.52 2.39
N ILE A 93 -14.62 1.00 1.56
CA ILE A 93 -14.29 1.79 0.36
C ILE A 93 -13.53 3.06 0.75
N SER A 94 -14.00 3.79 1.75
CA SER A 94 -13.33 5.01 2.22
C SER A 94 -11.91 4.72 2.74
N LYS A 95 -11.73 3.64 3.50
CA LYS A 95 -10.45 3.19 4.05
C LYS A 95 -9.48 2.82 2.94
N THR A 96 -9.93 2.02 1.97
CA THR A 96 -9.12 1.59 0.83
C THR A 96 -8.69 2.79 -0.01
N ILE A 97 -9.61 3.71 -0.35
CA ILE A 97 -9.27 4.91 -1.13
C ILE A 97 -8.26 5.78 -0.38
N TYR A 98 -8.46 6.01 0.92
CA TYR A 98 -7.51 6.75 1.74
C TYR A 98 -6.11 6.10 1.73
N ASN A 99 -6.05 4.79 1.97
CA ASN A 99 -4.78 4.05 1.98
C ASN A 99 -4.10 4.04 0.61
N VAL A 100 -4.86 3.97 -0.48
CA VAL A 100 -4.32 4.08 -1.85
C VAL A 100 -3.68 5.45 -2.07
N LEU A 101 -4.38 6.53 -1.70
CA LEU A 101 -3.85 7.90 -1.84
C LEU A 101 -2.59 8.09 -0.99
N LEU A 102 -2.60 7.61 0.25
CA LEU A 102 -1.45 7.67 1.15
C LEU A 102 -0.26 6.89 0.57
N MET A 103 -0.48 5.68 0.06
CA MET A 103 0.59 4.86 -0.51
C MET A 103 1.14 5.42 -1.81
N ILE A 104 0.31 5.99 -2.69
CA ILE A 104 0.79 6.69 -3.89
C ILE A 104 1.68 7.86 -3.48
N LEU A 105 1.25 8.67 -2.51
CA LEU A 105 2.07 9.79 -2.02
C LEU A 105 3.41 9.30 -1.45
N LEU A 106 3.38 8.30 -0.56
CA LEU A 106 4.58 7.76 0.07
C LEU A 106 5.54 7.13 -0.94
N THR A 107 5.04 6.31 -1.86
CA THR A 107 5.88 5.65 -2.87
C THR A 107 6.50 6.64 -3.85
N LEU A 108 5.77 7.68 -4.27
CA LEU A 108 6.32 8.70 -5.17
C LEU A 108 7.38 9.56 -4.48
N ILE A 109 7.16 9.96 -3.23
CA ILE A 109 8.18 10.66 -2.43
C ILE A 109 9.41 9.75 -2.23
N ALA A 110 9.18 8.49 -1.88
CA ALA A 110 10.25 7.51 -1.71
C ALA A 110 11.06 7.34 -2.99
N LEU A 111 10.38 7.18 -4.14
CA LEU A 111 11.01 7.00 -5.44
C LEU A 111 11.84 8.22 -5.84
N PHE A 112 11.28 9.42 -5.66
CA PHE A 112 11.99 10.67 -5.93
C PHE A 112 13.28 10.79 -5.12
N PHE A 113 13.18 10.56 -3.80
CA PHE A 113 14.35 10.59 -2.92
C PHE A 113 15.35 9.48 -3.24
N TYR A 114 14.86 8.28 -3.58
CA TYR A 114 15.68 7.13 -3.94
C TYR A 114 16.49 7.37 -5.22
N MET A 115 15.87 7.93 -6.27
CA MET A 115 16.56 8.33 -7.49
C MET A 115 17.61 9.42 -7.22
N MET A 116 17.28 10.41 -6.38
CA MET A 116 18.18 11.50 -6.03
C MET A 116 19.42 11.02 -5.25
N VAL A 117 19.24 10.14 -4.26
CA VAL A 117 20.33 9.67 -3.41
C VAL A 117 21.29 8.75 -4.15
N PHE A 118 20.76 7.86 -5.01
CA PHE A 118 21.58 6.92 -5.77
C PHE A 118 22.08 7.47 -7.12
N ASP A 119 21.68 8.70 -7.48
CA ASP A 119 21.95 9.31 -8.78
C ASP A 119 21.65 8.36 -9.96
N TYR A 120 20.51 7.66 -9.85
CA TYR A 120 20.10 6.64 -10.81
C TYR A 120 18.67 6.87 -11.27
N VAL A 121 18.48 6.89 -12.59
CA VAL A 121 17.18 7.08 -13.24
C VAL A 121 16.90 5.90 -14.17
N PRO A 122 15.75 5.21 -14.04
CA PRO A 122 15.32 4.18 -14.98
C PRO A 122 15.19 4.70 -16.41
N GLN A 123 15.43 3.85 -17.40
CA GLN A 123 15.35 4.22 -18.82
C GLN A 123 13.93 4.67 -19.24
N ASP A 124 12.88 3.94 -18.82
CA ASP A 124 11.48 4.38 -18.96
C ASP A 124 10.90 4.77 -17.59
N ILE A 125 11.14 6.01 -17.18
CA ILE A 125 10.58 6.57 -15.93
C ILE A 125 9.05 6.55 -15.91
N GLY A 126 8.40 6.69 -17.08
CA GLY A 126 6.94 6.68 -17.18
C GLY A 126 6.36 5.33 -16.80
N LEU A 127 6.95 4.25 -17.33
CA LEU A 127 6.57 2.89 -16.97
C LEU A 127 6.85 2.58 -15.50
N TYR A 128 7.97 3.07 -14.96
CA TYR A 128 8.30 2.90 -13.54
C TYR A 128 7.27 3.60 -12.62
N ILE A 129 6.83 4.81 -12.97
CA ILE A 129 5.78 5.53 -12.23
C ILE A 129 4.45 4.76 -12.29
N ILE A 130 4.06 4.24 -13.47
CA ILE A 130 2.85 3.41 -13.61
C ILE A 130 2.95 2.17 -12.71
N ALA A 131 4.08 1.46 -12.74
CA ALA A 131 4.33 0.30 -11.88
C ALA A 131 4.26 0.66 -10.39
N THR A 132 4.77 1.83 -10.00
CA THR A 132 4.72 2.33 -8.62
C THR A 132 3.30 2.62 -8.16
N ILE A 133 2.47 3.20 -9.03
CA ILE A 133 1.04 3.46 -8.75
C ILE A 133 0.27 2.13 -8.63
N LEU A 134 0.52 1.18 -9.54
CA LEU A 134 -0.08 -0.16 -9.47
C LEU A 134 0.34 -0.91 -8.19
N GLY A 135 1.61 -0.80 -7.81
CA GLY A 135 2.12 -1.38 -6.56
C GLY A 135 1.49 -0.76 -5.33
N SER A 136 1.27 0.56 -5.33
CA SER A 136 0.55 1.25 -4.26
C SER A 136 -0.89 0.76 -4.13
N LEU A 137 -1.58 0.58 -5.27
CA LEU A 137 -2.92 -0.01 -5.29
C LEU A 137 -2.93 -1.42 -4.69
N SER A 138 -1.98 -2.27 -5.07
CA SER A 138 -1.89 -3.64 -4.55
C SER A 138 -1.56 -3.69 -3.06
N PHE A 139 -0.56 -2.94 -2.61
CA PHE A 139 -0.19 -2.90 -1.20
C PHE A 139 -1.34 -2.37 -0.35
N SER A 140 -1.97 -1.26 -0.75
CA SER A 140 -3.07 -0.67 0.01
C SER A 140 -4.27 -1.59 0.08
N THR A 141 -4.69 -2.20 -1.04
CA THR A 141 -5.86 -3.09 -1.04
C THR A 141 -5.61 -4.36 -0.22
N ILE A 142 -4.47 -5.01 -0.40
CA ILE A 142 -4.10 -6.24 0.33
C ILE A 142 -4.00 -5.97 1.83
N PHE A 143 -3.24 -4.96 2.26
CA PHE A 143 -3.09 -4.69 3.69
C PHE A 143 -4.37 -4.15 4.34
N THR A 144 -5.22 -3.45 3.59
CA THR A 144 -6.55 -3.06 4.10
C THR A 144 -7.43 -4.29 4.33
N MET A 145 -7.44 -5.24 3.39
CA MET A 145 -8.17 -6.51 3.53
C MET A 145 -7.68 -7.31 4.75
N ILE A 146 -6.36 -7.50 4.84
CA ILE A 146 -5.74 -8.30 5.90
C ILE A 146 -5.94 -7.63 7.25
N SER A 147 -5.79 -6.31 7.36
CA SER A 147 -6.04 -5.60 8.62
C SER A 147 -7.50 -5.67 9.05
N ALA A 148 -8.45 -5.67 8.12
CA ALA A 148 -9.87 -5.88 8.43
C ALA A 148 -10.12 -7.27 9.03
N ILE A 149 -9.60 -8.33 8.39
CA ILE A 149 -9.69 -9.71 8.90
C ILE A 149 -9.00 -9.84 10.27
N ALA A 150 -7.79 -9.31 10.37
CA ALA A 150 -6.97 -9.37 11.58
C ALA A 150 -7.59 -8.65 12.77
N SER A 151 -8.29 -7.54 12.55
CA SER A 151 -8.95 -6.78 13.63
C SER A 151 -10.04 -7.57 14.37
N LYS A 152 -10.56 -8.64 13.76
CA LYS A 152 -11.57 -9.52 14.35
C LYS A 152 -10.98 -10.78 15.00
N ALA A 153 -9.68 -11.02 14.83
CA ALA A 153 -8.97 -12.11 15.47
C ALA A 153 -8.44 -11.71 16.85
N GLY A 154 -8.42 -12.64 17.80
CA GLY A 154 -7.90 -12.40 19.15
C GLY A 154 -6.43 -11.97 19.22
N ASN A 155 -5.63 -12.30 18.19
CA ASN A 155 -4.24 -11.86 18.05
C ASN A 155 -4.00 -11.23 16.66
N GLY A 156 -4.72 -10.12 16.39
CA GLY A 156 -4.70 -9.45 15.09
C GLY A 156 -3.30 -9.04 14.59
N GLY A 157 -2.39 -8.66 15.49
CA GLY A 157 -1.01 -8.35 15.11
C GLY A 157 -0.27 -9.56 14.52
N MET A 158 -0.36 -10.72 15.17
CA MET A 158 0.25 -11.96 14.66
C MET A 158 -0.41 -12.41 13.36
N LEU A 159 -1.74 -12.38 13.27
CA LEU A 159 -2.46 -12.79 12.07
C LEU A 159 -2.11 -11.90 10.87
N MET A 160 -1.96 -10.59 11.10
CA MET A 160 -1.52 -9.68 10.06
C MET A 160 -0.14 -10.04 9.54
N ALA A 161 0.83 -10.36 10.40
CA ALA A 161 2.17 -10.75 9.96
C ALA A 161 2.15 -12.05 9.14
N ILE A 162 1.41 -13.08 9.60
CA ILE A 162 1.38 -14.40 8.94
C ILE A 162 0.68 -14.34 7.59
N LEU A 163 -0.47 -13.64 7.47
CA LEU A 163 -1.24 -13.60 6.23
C LEU A 163 -0.66 -12.65 5.18
N SER A 164 0.07 -11.61 5.61
CA SER A 164 0.62 -10.58 4.71
C SER A 164 1.62 -11.14 3.70
N PHE A 165 2.58 -11.94 4.17
CA PHE A 165 3.68 -12.40 3.32
C PHE A 165 3.22 -13.31 2.16
N PRO A 166 2.39 -14.35 2.39
CA PRO A 166 1.93 -15.21 1.31
C PRO A 166 1.19 -14.46 0.19
N VAL A 167 0.41 -13.44 0.54
CA VAL A 167 -0.40 -12.68 -0.41
C VAL A 167 0.44 -11.61 -1.14
N ILE A 168 1.43 -11.01 -0.47
CA ILE A 168 2.23 -9.93 -1.04
C ILE A 168 3.37 -10.42 -1.95
N ILE A 169 3.91 -11.62 -1.70
CA ILE A 169 5.03 -12.17 -2.47
C ILE A 169 4.72 -12.28 -3.98
N PRO A 170 3.59 -12.85 -4.40
CA PRO A 170 3.24 -12.91 -5.83
C PRO A 170 3.18 -11.53 -6.48
N VAL A 171 2.63 -10.54 -5.77
CA VAL A 171 2.57 -9.15 -6.23
C VAL A 171 3.98 -8.55 -6.37
N LEU A 172 4.85 -8.76 -5.39
CA LEU A 172 6.23 -8.30 -5.43
C LEU A 172 7.01 -8.87 -6.62
N ILE A 173 6.83 -10.16 -6.92
CA ILE A 173 7.49 -10.81 -8.06
C ILE A 173 7.10 -10.11 -9.37
N VAL A 174 5.81 -9.84 -9.55
CA VAL A 174 5.29 -9.17 -10.76
C VAL A 174 5.75 -7.71 -10.82
N LEU A 175 5.72 -6.99 -9.69
CA LEU A 175 6.17 -5.60 -9.62
C LEU A 175 7.66 -5.47 -9.93
N ILE A 176 8.52 -6.32 -9.34
CA ILE A 176 9.96 -6.31 -9.59
C ILE A 176 10.23 -6.59 -11.07
N LYS A 177 9.50 -7.53 -11.69
CA LYS A 177 9.62 -7.82 -13.13
C LYS A 177 9.20 -6.62 -13.99
N LEU A 178 8.07 -5.99 -13.67
CA LEU A 178 7.55 -4.82 -14.39
C LEU A 178 8.51 -3.63 -14.28
N THR A 179 9.01 -3.32 -13.09
CA THR A 179 9.97 -2.23 -12.91
C THR A 179 11.34 -2.55 -13.47
N LYS A 180 11.72 -3.83 -13.57
CA LYS A 180 12.92 -4.26 -14.29
C LYS A 180 12.80 -3.92 -15.79
N ASN A 181 11.66 -4.21 -16.41
CA ASN A 181 11.44 -3.85 -17.83
C ASN A 181 11.57 -2.33 -18.05
N ALA A 182 11.11 -1.51 -17.10
CA ALA A 182 11.26 -0.06 -17.12
C ALA A 182 12.72 0.39 -16.95
N ILE A 183 13.49 -0.29 -16.10
CA ILE A 183 14.93 -0.06 -15.92
C ILE A 183 15.72 -0.42 -17.17
N ASP A 184 15.41 -1.56 -17.79
CA ASP A 184 16.07 -2.06 -18.99
C ASP A 184 15.65 -1.28 -20.26
N GLY A 185 14.59 -0.46 -20.18
CA GLY A 185 14.10 0.35 -21.30
C GLY A 185 13.43 -0.49 -22.40
N LEU A 186 12.85 -1.63 -22.04
CA LEU A 186 12.17 -2.51 -22.99
C LEU A 186 10.91 -1.86 -23.56
N ASP A 187 10.47 -2.33 -24.72
CA ASP A 187 9.18 -1.91 -25.29
C ASP A 187 8.04 -2.18 -24.29
N ARG A 188 7.12 -1.22 -24.19
CA ARG A 188 5.97 -1.30 -23.30
C ARG A 188 5.07 -2.49 -23.62
N SER A 189 5.06 -2.98 -24.86
CA SER A 189 4.33 -4.18 -25.24
C SER A 189 4.75 -5.41 -24.43
N VAL A 190 6.03 -5.49 -24.01
CA VAL A 190 6.58 -6.60 -23.21
C VAL A 190 6.08 -6.57 -21.77
N SER A 191 5.53 -5.43 -21.33
CA SER A 191 5.08 -5.20 -19.95
C SER A 191 3.56 -5.29 -19.77
N LEU A 192 2.82 -5.56 -20.86
CA LEU A 192 1.34 -5.61 -20.82
C LEU A 192 0.83 -6.77 -19.97
N ASP A 193 1.51 -7.91 -19.98
CA ASP A 193 1.14 -9.08 -19.20
C ASP A 193 1.27 -8.80 -17.69
N GLU A 194 2.36 -8.17 -17.25
CA GLU A 194 2.54 -7.80 -15.85
C GLU A 194 1.54 -6.75 -15.39
N ILE A 195 1.26 -5.73 -16.22
CA ILE A 195 0.25 -4.71 -15.92
C ILE A 195 -1.13 -5.37 -15.81
N GLY A 196 -1.49 -6.22 -16.77
CA GLY A 196 -2.76 -6.95 -16.78
C GLY A 196 -2.91 -7.83 -15.55
N LEU A 197 -1.86 -8.57 -15.18
CA LEU A 197 -1.86 -9.42 -14.00
C LEU A 197 -2.03 -8.61 -12.70
N LEU A 198 -1.35 -7.47 -12.55
CA LEU A 198 -1.52 -6.58 -11.40
C LEU A 198 -2.94 -6.00 -11.31
N LEU A 199 -3.52 -5.61 -12.44
CA LEU A 199 -4.90 -5.13 -12.49
C LEU A 199 -5.90 -6.22 -12.09
N ILE A 200 -5.71 -7.46 -12.56
CA ILE A 200 -6.55 -8.60 -12.17
C ILE A 200 -6.42 -8.88 -10.68
N ILE A 201 -5.20 -8.91 -10.13
CA ILE A 201 -4.98 -9.09 -8.70
C ILE A 201 -5.66 -7.98 -7.89
N ASN A 202 -5.49 -6.72 -8.30
CA ASN A 202 -6.13 -5.58 -7.64
C ASN A 202 -7.66 -5.67 -7.67
N ALA A 203 -8.25 -6.03 -8.81
CA ALA A 203 -9.69 -6.21 -8.95
C ALA A 203 -10.21 -7.36 -8.07
N LEU A 204 -9.49 -8.49 -8.05
CA LEU A 204 -9.83 -9.66 -7.25
C LEU A 204 -9.78 -9.34 -5.76
N VAL A 205 -8.67 -8.76 -5.28
CA VAL A 205 -8.51 -8.40 -3.87
C VAL A 205 -9.55 -7.38 -3.45
N ALA A 206 -9.82 -6.36 -4.28
CA ALA A 206 -10.86 -5.38 -4.02
C ALA A 206 -12.25 -6.03 -3.94
N ALA A 207 -12.60 -6.92 -4.87
CA ALA A 207 -13.87 -7.63 -4.87
C ALA A 207 -14.03 -8.50 -3.61
N VAL A 208 -13.01 -9.30 -3.27
CA VAL A 208 -13.00 -10.13 -2.06
C VAL A 208 -13.14 -9.27 -0.81
N THR A 209 -12.44 -8.14 -0.74
CA THR A 209 -12.54 -7.20 0.38
C THR A 209 -13.96 -6.65 0.52
N LEU A 210 -14.58 -6.21 -0.57
CA LEU A 210 -15.94 -5.66 -0.56
C LEU A 210 -17.00 -6.71 -0.20
N LEU A 211 -16.79 -7.96 -0.61
CA LEU A 211 -17.69 -9.07 -0.30
C LEU A 211 -17.55 -9.54 1.14
N LEU A 212 -16.33 -9.71 1.65
CA LEU A 212 -16.09 -10.26 2.99
C LEU A 212 -16.31 -9.25 4.11
N PHE A 213 -16.01 -7.97 3.89
CA PHE A 213 -16.03 -6.96 4.94
C PHE A 213 -17.38 -6.81 5.64
N PRO A 214 -18.55 -6.80 4.95
CA PRO A 214 -19.84 -6.73 5.63
C PRO A 214 -20.11 -7.88 6.60
N TYR A 215 -19.62 -9.09 6.31
CA TYR A 215 -19.74 -10.24 7.20
C TYR A 215 -18.81 -10.10 8.40
N LEU A 216 -17.52 -9.80 8.13
CA LEU A 216 -16.52 -9.58 9.18
C LEU A 216 -16.89 -8.46 10.13
N TRP A 217 -17.56 -7.42 9.64
CA TRP A 217 -17.90 -6.25 10.45
C TRP A 217 -19.06 -6.53 11.42
N ARG A 218 -19.98 -7.43 11.04
CA ARG A 218 -21.18 -7.77 11.82
C ARG A 218 -20.84 -8.57 13.09
N ASP A 219 -19.83 -9.42 12.99
CA ASP A 219 -19.32 -10.28 14.08
C ASP A 219 -18.25 -9.56 14.92
#